data_AF-A0A850SPY8-F1
#
_entry.id   AF-A0A850SPY8-F1
#
_cell.length_a   1.000
_cell.length_b   1.000
_cell.length_c   1.000
_cell.angle_alpha   90.00
_cell.angle_beta   90.00
_cell.angle_gamma   90.00
#
_symmetry.space_group_name_H-M   'P 1'
#
loop_
_entity.id
_entity.type
_entity.pdbx_description
1 polymer ?
#
loop_
_entity_poly.entity_id
_entity_poly.type
_entity_poly.pdbx_seq_one_letter_code
_entity_poly.pdbx_strand_id
1 'polypeptide(L)'
;MKLTNPESIQESEKEFIDTINAELDWDVIEQMLLDKHNFEVQDDIEYKDGNLIVYNNEIAYKFDFQIKVPLSVIFNRVGKCLSMSTTREEEAPKNTEDLEMQDASTTQTPSGEPDKNNVEEIAVEIADLISEINNNA
;
A
#
# COMPACT_ATOMS: atom_id res chain seq x y z
N MET A 1 19.24 -7.20 -52.95
CA MET A 1 18.07 -6.54 -53.58
C MET A 1 17.12 -6.12 -52.47
N LYS A 2 16.50 -4.93 -52.55
CA LYS A 2 15.50 -4.46 -51.57
C LYS A 2 14.14 -4.35 -52.29
N LEU A 3 13.09 -4.89 -51.68
CA LEU A 3 11.74 -4.91 -52.26
C LEU A 3 10.93 -3.65 -51.91
N THR A 4 11.24 -3.02 -50.78
CA THR A 4 10.57 -1.80 -50.28
C THR A 4 11.55 -0.94 -49.49
N ASN A 5 11.13 0.27 -49.09
CA ASN A 5 11.89 1.15 -48.22
C ASN A 5 11.84 0.64 -46.77
N PRO A 6 12.99 0.34 -46.12
CA PRO A 6 13.01 -0.05 -44.71
C PRO A 6 12.38 0.98 -43.77
N GLU A 7 12.50 2.28 -44.07
CA GLU A 7 11.92 3.33 -43.22
C GLU A 7 10.39 3.24 -43.17
N SER A 8 9.76 2.92 -44.30
CA SER A 8 8.30 2.73 -44.35
C SER A 8 7.84 1.54 -43.52
N ILE A 9 8.64 0.47 -43.44
CA ILE A 9 8.33 -0.66 -42.55
C ILE A 9 8.42 -0.22 -41.09
N GLN A 10 9.50 0.48 -40.71
CA GLN A 10 9.70 0.94 -39.33
C GLN A 10 8.62 1.93 -38.88
N GLU A 11 8.18 2.82 -39.77
CA GLU A 11 7.08 3.74 -39.50
C GLU A 11 5.77 2.98 -39.27
N SER A 12 5.44 2.00 -40.13
CA SER A 12 4.26 1.16 -39.95
C SER A 12 4.33 0.29 -38.69
N GLU A 13 5.50 -0.23 -38.33
CA GLU A 13 5.69 -0.99 -37.08
C GLU A 13 5.44 -0.10 -35.86
N LYS A 14 5.91 1.16 -35.89
CA LYS A 14 5.65 2.13 -34.84
C LYS A 14 4.15 2.45 -34.72
N GLU A 15 3.48 2.75 -35.83
CA GLU A 15 2.02 3.00 -35.84
C GLU A 15 1.23 1.80 -35.30
N PHE A 16 1.69 0.58 -35.61
CA PHE A 16 1.09 -0.64 -35.10
C PHE A 16 1.26 -0.78 -33.58
N ILE A 17 2.46 -0.53 -33.05
CA ILE A 17 2.71 -0.52 -31.60
C ILE A 17 1.88 0.56 -30.91
N ASP A 18 1.79 1.77 -31.47
CA ASP A 18 0.99 2.86 -30.93
C ASP A 18 -0.51 2.49 -30.89
N THR A 19 -1.00 1.77 -31.90
CA THR A 19 -2.37 1.23 -31.94
C THR A 19 -2.60 0.22 -30.82
N ILE A 20 -1.68 -0.72 -30.61
CA ILE A 20 -1.80 -1.70 -29.53
C ILE A 20 -1.75 -0.99 -28.16
N ASN A 21 -0.86 -0.02 -27.98
CA ASN A 21 -0.74 0.74 -26.72
C ASN A 21 -2.06 1.45 -26.36
N ALA A 22 -2.78 1.99 -27.34
CA ALA A 22 -4.06 2.65 -27.12
C ALA A 22 -5.20 1.69 -26.74
N GLU A 23 -5.08 0.41 -27.10
CA GLU A 23 -6.06 -0.64 -26.80
C GLU A 23 -5.74 -1.42 -25.52
N LEU A 24 -4.64 -1.09 -24.82
CA LEU A 24 -4.31 -1.71 -23.55
C LEU A 24 -5.34 -1.33 -22.47
N ASP A 25 -5.79 -2.34 -21.71
CA ASP A 25 -6.68 -2.15 -20.58
C ASP A 25 -5.88 -1.71 -19.34
N TRP A 26 -5.94 -0.41 -19.05
CA TRP A 26 -5.20 0.20 -17.95
C TRP A 26 -5.70 -0.24 -16.57
N ASP A 27 -7.00 -0.49 -16.42
CA ASP A 27 -7.58 -0.97 -15.16
C ASP A 27 -7.01 -2.35 -14.81
N VAL A 28 -6.85 -3.21 -15.82
CA VAL A 28 -6.21 -4.52 -15.65
C VAL A 28 -4.73 -4.38 -15.31
N ILE A 29 -4.01 -3.46 -15.96
CA ILE A 29 -2.59 -3.22 -15.68
C ILE A 29 -2.39 -2.69 -14.24
N GLU A 30 -3.23 -1.77 -13.79
CA GLU A 30 -3.24 -1.25 -12.42
C GLU A 30 -3.49 -2.38 -11.40
N GLN A 31 -4.49 -3.23 -11.66
CA GLN A 31 -4.76 -4.38 -10.79
C GLN A 31 -3.56 -5.34 -10.74
N MET A 32 -2.91 -5.61 -11.88
CA MET A 32 -1.71 -6.45 -11.93
C MET A 32 -0.53 -5.84 -11.14
N LEU A 33 -0.40 -4.51 -11.11
CA LEU A 33 0.60 -3.80 -10.31
C LEU A 33 0.29 -3.90 -8.81
N LEU A 34 -0.97 -3.76 -8.43
CA LEU A 34 -1.43 -3.91 -7.05
C LEU A 34 -1.21 -5.34 -6.55
N ASP A 35 -1.60 -6.34 -7.33
CA ASP A 35 -1.50 -7.76 -6.95
C ASP A 35 -0.04 -8.22 -6.82
N LYS A 36 0.84 -7.75 -7.71
CA LYS A 36 2.23 -8.22 -7.77
C LYS A 36 3.16 -7.46 -6.82
N HIS A 37 2.89 -6.17 -6.62
CA HIS A 37 3.82 -5.27 -5.92
C HIS A 37 3.18 -4.45 -4.80
N ASN A 38 1.87 -4.58 -4.54
CA ASN A 38 1.13 -3.79 -3.55
C ASN A 38 1.25 -2.27 -3.80
N PHE A 39 1.39 -1.87 -5.06
CA PHE A 39 1.38 -0.47 -5.46
C PHE A 39 -0.02 -0.06 -5.89
N GLU A 40 -0.57 0.90 -5.16
CA GLU A 40 -1.74 1.65 -5.62
C GLU A 40 -1.20 2.79 -6.49
N VAL A 41 -1.35 2.64 -7.80
CA VAL A 41 -0.95 3.65 -8.78
C VAL A 41 -2.20 4.41 -9.17
N GLN A 42 -2.22 5.73 -8.96
CA GLN A 42 -3.27 6.61 -9.47
C GLN A 42 -2.66 7.48 -10.56
N ASP A 43 -3.15 7.36 -11.80
CA ASP A 43 -2.95 8.27 -12.94
C ASP A 43 -1.48 8.57 -13.36
N ASP A 44 -0.49 7.88 -12.82
CA ASP A 44 0.95 8.20 -12.96
C ASP A 44 1.73 7.12 -13.75
N ILE A 45 1.08 6.42 -14.69
CA ILE A 45 1.71 5.46 -15.60
C ILE A 45 2.14 6.18 -16.88
N GLU A 46 3.46 6.27 -17.11
CA GLU A 46 4.05 6.87 -18.30
C GLU A 46 4.59 5.79 -19.24
N TYR A 47 4.05 5.74 -20.47
CA TYR A 47 4.60 4.92 -21.55
C TYR A 47 5.99 5.41 -21.99
N LYS A 48 6.94 4.49 -22.14
CA LYS A 48 8.32 4.80 -22.57
C LYS A 48 8.68 4.24 -23.93
N ASP A 49 8.43 2.95 -24.13
CA ASP A 49 8.79 2.27 -25.36
C ASP A 49 7.98 1.00 -25.56
N GLY A 50 7.82 0.59 -26.81
CA GLY A 50 7.03 -0.54 -27.23
C GLY A 50 7.69 -1.22 -28.41
N ASN A 51 7.85 -2.54 -28.36
CA ASN A 51 8.62 -3.27 -29.37
C ASN A 51 8.07 -4.66 -29.64
N LEU A 52 8.31 -5.14 -30.85
CA LEU A 52 8.04 -6.50 -31.29
C LEU A 52 9.24 -7.38 -30.95
N ILE A 53 9.02 -8.45 -30.18
CA ILE A 53 10.08 -9.36 -29.76
C ILE A 53 9.71 -10.81 -30.05
N VAL A 54 10.72 -11.68 -30.12
CA VAL A 54 10.49 -13.13 -30.10
C VAL A 54 10.59 -13.60 -28.65
N TYR A 55 9.50 -14.12 -28.12
CA TYR A 55 9.43 -14.66 -26.76
C TYR A 55 8.83 -16.06 -26.80
N ASN A 56 9.50 -17.05 -26.21
CA ASN A 56 9.07 -18.46 -26.22
C ASN A 56 8.71 -18.99 -27.61
N ASN A 57 9.53 -18.68 -28.62
CA ASN A 57 9.34 -19.10 -30.00
C ASN A 57 8.09 -18.53 -30.69
N GLU A 58 7.48 -17.49 -30.12
CA GLU A 58 6.32 -16.75 -30.64
C GLU A 58 6.64 -15.26 -30.79
N ILE A 59 5.91 -14.57 -31.67
CA ILE A 59 5.98 -13.11 -31.78
C ILE A 59 5.16 -12.52 -30.63
N ALA A 60 5.79 -11.65 -29.84
CA ALA A 60 5.19 -10.99 -28.68
C ALA A 60 5.42 -9.48 -28.70
N TYR A 61 4.64 -8.78 -27.90
CA TYR A 61 4.68 -7.32 -27.76
C TYR A 61 5.18 -6.97 -26.36
N LYS A 62 6.27 -6.21 -26.30
CA LYS A 62 6.84 -5.74 -25.04
C LYS A 62 6.60 -4.26 -24.92
N PHE A 63 5.96 -3.85 -23.83
CA PHE A 63 5.76 -2.46 -23.47
C PHE A 63 6.51 -2.14 -22.17
N ASP A 64 7.23 -1.03 -22.17
CA ASP A 64 7.90 -0.49 -21.00
C ASP A 64 7.14 0.73 -20.50
N PHE A 65 6.75 0.68 -19.23
CA PHE A 65 6.10 1.77 -18.51
C PHE A 65 6.97 2.23 -17.35
N GLN A 66 6.87 3.50 -17.00
CA GLN A 66 7.37 4.04 -15.75
C GLN A 66 6.19 4.46 -14.89
N ILE A 67 6.23 4.08 -13.62
CA ILE A 67 5.22 4.45 -12.65
C ILE A 67 5.85 5.33 -11.58
N LYS A 68 5.12 6.36 -11.15
CA LYS A 68 5.45 7.07 -9.91
C LYS A 68 4.55 6.53 -8.81
N VAL A 69 5.16 6.20 -7.68
CA VAL A 69 4.43 5.73 -6.50
C VAL A 69 4.65 6.71 -5.37
N PRO A 70 3.59 7.11 -4.64
CA PRO A 70 3.78 7.87 -3.41
C PRO A 70 4.57 7.01 -2.42
N LEU A 71 5.44 7.65 -1.64
CA LEU A 71 6.28 6.96 -0.66
C LEU A 71 6.29 7.75 0.65
N SER A 72 5.84 7.09 1.71
CA SER A 72 5.89 7.60 3.08
C SER A 72 6.89 6.78 3.88
N VAL A 73 7.78 7.45 4.62
CA VAL A 73 8.79 6.80 5.47
C VAL A 73 8.75 7.42 6.86
N ILE A 74 8.64 6.58 7.88
CA ILE A 74 8.72 6.98 9.28
C ILE A 74 10.04 6.48 9.86
N PHE A 75 10.81 7.36 10.50
CA PHE A 75 12.05 7.00 11.18
C PHE A 75 12.18 7.77 12.49
N ASN A 76 12.95 7.24 13.44
CA ASN A 76 13.14 7.86 14.75
C ASN A 76 14.37 8.78 14.82
N ARG A 77 14.56 9.47 15.97
CA ARG A 77 15.66 10.42 16.20
C ARG A 77 17.06 9.82 16.11
N VAL A 78 17.21 8.49 16.24
CA VAL A 78 18.50 7.79 16.08
C VAL A 78 18.72 7.29 14.65
N GLY A 79 17.81 7.59 13.72
CA GLY A 79 17.91 7.24 12.31
C GLY A 79 17.40 5.83 11.95
N LYS A 80 16.70 5.14 12.86
CA LYS A 80 16.11 3.81 12.57
C LYS A 80 14.78 3.99 11.82
N CYS A 81 14.64 3.31 10.68
CA CYS A 81 13.37 3.18 9.96
C CYS A 81 12.37 2.39 10.82
N LEU A 82 11.17 2.96 10.99
CA LEU A 82 10.06 2.37 11.74
C LEU A 82 8.97 1.82 10.81
N SER A 83 8.70 2.52 9.71
CA SER A 83 7.68 2.12 8.72
C SER A 83 7.96 2.73 7.36
N MET A 84 7.47 2.06 6.32
CA MET A 84 7.46 2.54 4.94
C MET A 84 6.16 2.07 4.26
N SER A 85 5.48 2.98 3.58
CA SER A 85 4.23 2.68 2.87
C SER A 85 4.18 3.39 1.52
N THR A 86 3.50 2.75 0.56
CA THR A 86 3.26 3.27 -0.80
C THR A 86 1.79 3.47 -1.12
N THR A 87 0.92 3.26 -0.14
CA THR A 87 -0.51 3.55 -0.21
C THR A 87 -0.75 4.96 0.30
N ARG A 88 -1.65 5.70 -0.36
CA ARG A 88 -2.19 6.94 0.18
C ARG A 88 -3.14 6.54 1.32
N GLU A 89 -2.60 6.39 2.52
CA GLU A 89 -3.44 6.20 3.71
C GLU A 89 -4.25 7.48 3.90
N GLU A 90 -5.52 7.50 3.42
CA GLU A 90 -6.53 8.30 4.09
C GLU A 90 -6.53 7.79 5.53
N GLU A 91 -6.19 8.67 6.47
CA GLU A 91 -6.07 8.31 7.88
C GLU A 91 -7.40 7.79 8.43
N ALA A 92 -7.62 6.48 8.28
CA ALA A 92 -8.50 5.73 9.15
C ALA A 92 -7.65 5.27 10.34
N PRO A 93 -8.08 5.53 11.59
CA PRO A 93 -7.31 5.12 12.75
C PRO A 93 -7.30 3.59 12.80
N LYS A 94 -6.16 2.99 12.45
CA LYS A 94 -5.90 1.57 12.70
C LYS A 94 -5.70 1.40 14.20
N ASN A 95 -6.81 1.16 14.91
CA ASN A 95 -6.77 0.48 16.20
C ASN A 95 -6.07 -0.86 15.98
N THR A 96 -4.79 -0.92 16.33
CA THR A 96 -3.97 -2.12 16.25
C THR A 96 -3.69 -2.58 17.67
N GLU A 97 -4.58 -3.42 18.19
CA GLU A 97 -4.25 -4.36 19.26
C GLU A 97 -4.96 -5.69 18.95
N ASP A 98 -4.45 -6.41 17.94
CA ASP A 98 -4.50 -7.86 17.94
C ASP A 98 -3.09 -8.34 18.32
N LEU A 99 -2.90 -8.56 19.62
CA LEU A 99 -1.84 -9.42 20.15
C LEU A 99 -2.50 -10.74 20.50
N GLU A 100 -2.31 -11.76 19.67
CA GLU A 100 -2.59 -13.14 20.04
C GLU A 100 -1.66 -13.55 21.19
N MET A 101 -2.23 -13.85 22.35
CA MET A 101 -1.66 -14.81 23.29
C MET A 101 -2.70 -15.88 23.60
N GLN A 102 -2.36 -17.11 23.23
CA GLN A 102 -2.99 -18.34 23.68
C GLN A 102 -2.77 -18.46 25.20
N ASP A 103 -3.81 -18.70 26.00
CA ASP A 103 -4.11 -20.01 26.59
C ASP A 103 -5.39 -19.97 27.46
N ALA A 104 -5.98 -21.15 27.65
CA ALA A 104 -7.35 -21.44 28.07
C ALA A 104 -7.78 -20.95 29.47
N SER A 105 -9.08 -20.59 29.61
CA SER A 105 -10.06 -21.27 30.51
C SER A 105 -11.41 -20.52 30.63
N THR A 106 -12.48 -21.20 30.23
CA THR A 106 -13.74 -21.40 30.98
C THR A 106 -14.51 -20.19 31.55
N THR A 107 -15.57 -19.80 30.81
CA THR A 107 -16.95 -19.52 31.27
C THR A 107 -17.22 -18.40 32.29
N GLN A 108 -17.96 -17.36 31.85
CA GLN A 108 -19.32 -16.97 32.29
C GLN A 108 -19.57 -15.47 32.12
N THR A 109 -20.60 -15.14 31.34
CA THR A 109 -21.30 -13.84 31.35
C THR A 109 -21.96 -13.62 32.71
N PRO A 110 -22.00 -12.38 33.22
CA PRO A 110 -23.32 -11.78 33.41
C PRO A 110 -23.38 -10.29 33.03
N SER A 111 -24.53 -9.89 32.50
CA SER A 111 -24.93 -8.49 32.39
C SER A 111 -25.32 -7.96 33.77
N GLY A 112 -24.91 -6.73 34.09
CA GLY A 112 -25.33 -6.02 35.30
C GLY A 112 -24.81 -4.59 35.28
N GLU A 113 -25.70 -3.62 35.53
CA GLU A 113 -25.45 -2.18 35.59
C GLU A 113 -24.32 -1.80 36.57
N PRO A 114 -23.57 -0.71 36.35
CA PRO A 114 -22.48 -0.33 37.23
C PRO A 114 -23.00 0.27 38.55
N ASP A 115 -22.70 -0.41 39.64
CA ASP A 115 -22.88 0.03 41.02
C ASP A 115 -22.06 1.29 41.29
N LYS A 116 -22.71 2.37 41.73
CA LYS A 116 -22.13 3.71 41.92
C LYS A 116 -21.11 3.82 43.06
N ASN A 117 -20.90 2.75 43.82
CA ASN A 117 -20.03 2.76 45.01
C ASN A 117 -18.54 2.51 44.69
N ASN A 118 -18.19 2.09 43.47
CA ASN A 118 -16.80 1.80 43.09
C ASN A 118 -16.06 3.00 42.47
N VAL A 119 -16.80 4.00 41.99
CA VAL A 119 -16.20 5.17 41.31
C VAL A 119 -15.54 6.12 42.30
N GLU A 120 -16.08 6.23 43.51
CA GLU A 120 -15.56 7.12 44.56
C GLU A 120 -14.23 6.59 45.14
N GLU A 121 -14.08 5.27 45.29
CA GLU A 121 -12.84 4.65 45.79
C GLU A 121 -11.70 4.77 44.77
N ILE A 122 -12.00 4.55 43.49
CA ILE A 122 -11.04 4.71 42.38
C ILE A 122 -10.61 6.18 42.21
N ALA A 123 -11.54 7.13 42.40
CA ALA A 123 -11.21 8.55 42.31
C ALA A 123 -10.26 9.01 43.44
N VAL A 124 -10.35 8.42 44.63
CA VAL A 124 -9.45 8.70 45.75
C VAL A 124 -8.05 8.16 45.48
N GLU A 125 -7.92 6.93 44.97
CA GLU A 125 -6.60 6.37 44.62
C GLU A 125 -5.88 7.16 43.52
N ILE A 126 -6.62 7.64 42.50
CA ILE A 126 -6.05 8.48 41.44
C ILE A 126 -5.60 9.84 41.99
N ALA A 127 -6.36 10.43 42.92
CA ALA A 127 -6.00 11.72 43.53
C ALA A 127 -4.72 11.62 44.38
N ASP A 128 -4.54 10.51 45.08
CA ASP A 128 -3.33 10.25 45.88
C ASP A 128 -2.10 10.06 44.98
N LEU A 129 -2.24 9.32 43.87
CA LEU A 129 -1.15 9.11 42.91
C LEU A 129 -0.69 10.43 42.24
N ILE A 130 -1.64 11.31 41.89
CA ILE A 130 -1.33 12.62 41.28
C ILE A 130 -0.63 13.54 42.29
N SER A 131 -1.02 13.48 43.57
CA SER A 131 -0.41 14.28 44.63
C SER A 131 1.03 13.85 44.89
N GLU A 132 1.35 12.56 44.75
CA GLU A 132 2.70 12.04 44.91
C GLU A 132 3.64 12.48 43.79
N ILE A 133 3.12 12.62 42.56
CA ILE A 133 3.90 13.13 41.40
C ILE A 133 4.24 14.63 41.58
N ASN A 134 3.32 15.44 42.09
CA ASN A 134 3.55 16.87 42.26
C ASN A 134 4.46 17.24 43.44
N ASN A 135 4.58 16.37 44.45
CA ASN A 135 5.45 16.61 45.60
C ASN A 135 6.91 16.16 45.39
N ASN A 136 7.20 15.43 44.31
CA ASN A 136 8.55 15.00 43.93
C ASN A 136 9.13 15.81 42.74
N ALA A 137 8.57 16.98 42.45
CA ALA A 137 9.05 17.95 41.47
C ALA A 137 9.73 19.17 42.12
#